data_AF-A0A2H3CEL3-F1
#
_entry.id   AF-A0A2H3CEL3-F1
#
_cell.length_a   1.000
_cell.length_b   1.000
_cell.length_c   1.000
_cell.angle_alpha   90.00
_cell.angle_beta   90.00
_cell.angle_gamma   90.00
#
_symmetry.space_group_name_H-M   'P 1'
#
loop_
_entity.id
_entity.type
_entity.pdbx_description
1 polymer ?
#
loop_
_entity_poly.entity_id
_entity_poly.type
_entity_poly.pdbx_seq_one_letter_code
_entity_poly.pdbx_strand_id
1 'polypeptide(L)'
;LTYARLRQSHTAAYLADIFCTSLYEFSVIDKLLAMPGDNASTNMKMLQIIKGPGRLPHSHLAGAETQVQCAGHIFDLANKV
;
A
#
# COMPACT_ATOMS: atom_id res chain seq x y z
N LEU A 1 8.24 -14.99 4.91
CA LEU A 1 7.97 -13.78 4.10
C LEU A 1 7.14 -14.19 2.90
N THR A 2 5.95 -13.61 2.74
CA THR A 2 5.11 -13.86 1.57
C THR A 2 5.30 -12.73 0.57
N TYR A 3 5.41 -13.05 -0.72
CA TYR A 3 5.63 -12.05 -1.77
C TYR A 3 4.74 -12.36 -2.98
N ALA A 4 4.22 -11.30 -3.61
CA ALA A 4 3.53 -11.39 -4.89
C ALA A 4 4.51 -11.06 -6.02
N ARG A 5 4.62 -11.93 -7.02
CA ARG A 5 5.48 -11.66 -8.19
C ARG A 5 4.77 -10.72 -9.15
N LEU A 6 5.32 -9.52 -9.32
CA LEU A 6 4.82 -8.51 -10.25
C LEU A 6 5.26 -8.85 -11.68
N ARG A 7 4.34 -8.78 -12.64
CA ARG A 7 4.57 -9.19 -14.05
C ARG A 7 4.44 -8.05 -15.06
N GLN A 8 4.06 -6.87 -14.60
CA GLN A 8 3.79 -5.70 -15.43
C GLN A 8 4.36 -4.45 -14.76
N SER A 9 4.32 -3.33 -15.46
CA SER A 9 4.71 -2.02 -14.90
C SER A 9 3.96 -1.75 -13.60
N HIS A 10 4.69 -1.28 -12.59
CA HIS A 10 4.20 -1.03 -11.24
C HIS A 10 3.35 0.26 -11.18
N THR A 11 2.23 0.25 -11.90
CA THR A 11 1.25 1.35 -11.83
C THR A 11 0.47 1.26 -10.52
N ALA A 12 -0.04 2.40 -10.05
CA ALA A 12 -0.82 2.45 -8.81
C ALA A 12 -2.04 1.52 -8.84
N ALA A 13 -2.73 1.43 -9.99
CA ALA A 13 -3.88 0.56 -10.17
C ALA A 13 -3.50 -0.92 -10.13
N TYR A 14 -2.44 -1.31 -10.85
CA TYR A 14 -1.97 -2.69 -10.86
C TYR A 14 -1.52 -3.14 -9.46
N LEU A 15 -0.77 -2.30 -8.74
CA LEU A 15 -0.35 -2.62 -7.38
C LEU A 15 -1.55 -2.70 -6.42
N ALA A 16 -2.55 -1.82 -6.58
CA ALA A 16 -3.78 -1.86 -5.78
C ALA A 16 -4.55 -3.17 -5.98
N ASP A 17 -4.67 -3.63 -7.22
CA ASP A 17 -5.32 -4.92 -7.55
C ASP A 17 -4.57 -6.09 -6.90
N ILE A 18 -3.25 -6.19 -7.13
CA ILE A 18 -2.43 -7.25 -6.54
C ILE A 18 -2.50 -7.24 -5.01
N PHE A 19 -2.47 -6.05 -4.40
CA PHE A 19 -2.56 -5.89 -2.96
C PHE A 19 -3.91 -6.38 -2.40
N CYS A 20 -5.04 -5.91 -2.96
CA CYS A 20 -6.37 -6.33 -2.52
C CYS A 20 -6.60 -7.83 -2.74
N THR A 21 -6.20 -8.36 -3.90
CA THR A 21 -6.29 -9.80 -4.18
C THR A 21 -5.48 -10.61 -3.19
N SER A 22 -4.24 -10.20 -2.90
CA SER A 22 -3.40 -10.90 -1.91
C SER A 22 -4.04 -10.90 -0.52
N LEU A 23 -4.55 -9.76 -0.07
CA LEU A 23 -5.23 -9.67 1.23
C LEU A 23 -6.47 -10.57 1.32
N TYR A 24 -7.23 -10.66 0.23
CA TYR A 24 -8.38 -11.55 0.13
C TYR A 24 -7.95 -13.02 0.16
N GLU A 25 -6.97 -13.42 -0.66
CA GLU A 25 -6.43 -14.78 -0.71
C GLU A 25 -5.89 -15.24 0.65
N PHE A 26 -5.26 -14.34 1.41
CA PHE A 26 -4.77 -14.64 2.76
C PHE A 26 -5.83 -14.51 3.86
N SER A 27 -7.07 -14.11 3.55
CA SER A 27 -8.14 -13.90 4.55
C SER A 27 -7.71 -12.92 5.67
N VAL A 28 -7.03 -11.85 5.25
CA VAL A 28 -6.54 -10.76 6.12
C VAL A 28 -6.95 -9.38 5.60
N ILE A 29 -7.80 -9.31 4.58
CA ILE A 29 -8.36 -8.05 4.07
C ILE A 29 -9.00 -7.22 5.17
N ASP A 30 -9.49 -7.88 6.21
CA ASP A 30 -10.15 -7.28 7.35
C ASP A 30 -9.24 -6.89 8.52
N LYS A 31 -7.94 -7.12 8.38
CA LYS A 31 -6.95 -7.01 9.48
C LYS A 31 -5.90 -5.94 9.20
N LEU A 32 -6.11 -5.10 8.18
CA LEU A 32 -5.16 -4.07 7.80
C LEU A 32 -5.32 -2.81 8.65
N LEU A 33 -4.34 -2.56 9.53
CA LEU A 33 -4.29 -1.36 10.36
C LEU A 33 -3.64 -0.17 9.63
N ALA A 34 -2.50 -0.39 8.98
CA ALA A 34 -1.71 0.64 8.31
C ALA A 34 -0.90 0.04 7.15
N MET A 35 -0.46 0.89 6.22
CA MET A 35 0.37 0.48 5.08
C MET A 35 1.76 1.11 5.18
N PRO A 36 2.80 0.35 5.54
CA PRO A 36 4.18 0.81 5.42
C PRO A 36 4.61 0.84 3.96
N GLY A 37 5.37 1.85 3.56
CA GLY A 37 5.89 1.98 2.20
C GLY A 37 6.97 3.06 2.07
N ASP A 38 7.67 3.07 0.95
CA ASP A 38 8.60 4.16 0.62
C ASP A 38 7.85 5.46 0.23
N ASN A 39 8.61 6.47 -0.15
CA ASN A 39 8.10 7.79 -0.51
C ASN A 39 7.71 7.91 -2.00
N ALA A 40 7.60 6.80 -2.74
CA ALA A 40 7.22 6.85 -4.15
C ALA A 40 5.75 7.32 -4.30
N SER A 41 5.53 8.26 -5.23
CA SER A 41 4.20 8.81 -5.50
C SER A 41 3.20 7.76 -6.01
N THR A 42 3.68 6.67 -6.60
CA THR A 42 2.86 5.51 -6.98
C THR A 42 2.19 4.87 -5.76
N ASN A 43 2.89 4.77 -4.62
CA ASN A 43 2.35 4.17 -3.40
C ASN A 43 1.25 5.05 -2.79
N MET A 44 1.43 6.37 -2.82
CA MET A 44 0.39 7.34 -2.44
C MET A 44 -0.87 7.18 -3.30
N LYS A 45 -0.71 7.08 -4.62
CA LYS A 45 -1.84 6.88 -5.54
C LYS A 45 -2.50 5.52 -5.36
N MET A 46 -1.72 4.47 -5.09
CA MET A 46 -2.26 3.13 -4.80
C MET A 46 -3.16 3.17 -3.57
N LEU A 47 -2.74 3.88 -2.51
CA LEU A 47 -3.53 4.07 -1.29
C LEU A 47 -4.87 4.76 -1.55
N GLN A 48 -4.90 5.77 -2.41
CA GLN A 48 -6.15 6.41 -2.82
C GLN A 48 -7.09 5.43 -3.54
N ILE A 49 -6.54 4.56 -4.38
CA ILE A 49 -7.33 3.55 -5.12
C ILE A 49 -7.91 2.49 -4.17
N ILE A 50 -7.13 1.95 -3.23
CA ILE A 50 -7.62 0.90 -2.31
C ILE A 50 -8.61 1.43 -1.26
N LYS A 51 -8.59 2.74 -0.97
CA LYS A 51 -9.62 3.41 -0.15
C LYS A 51 -10.92 3.65 -0.93
N GLY A 52 -10.93 3.40 -2.24
CA GLY A 52 -12.11 3.55 -3.08
C GLY A 52 -13.22 2.54 -2.72
N PRO A 53 -14.47 2.83 -3.12
CA PRO A 53 -15.60 1.95 -2.88
C PRO A 53 -15.36 0.52 -3.42
N GLY A 54 -15.72 -0.49 -2.63
CA GLY A 54 -15.65 -1.89 -3.05
C GLY A 54 -14.24 -2.52 -3.05
N ARG A 55 -13.22 -1.81 -2.56
CA ARG A 55 -11.84 -2.34 -2.46
C ARG A 55 -11.54 -2.89 -1.07
N LEU A 56 -11.48 -2.02 -0.07
CA LEU A 56 -11.33 -2.40 1.34
C LEU A 56 -12.63 -2.17 2.11
N PRO A 57 -12.96 -3.01 3.10
CA PRO A 57 -14.04 -2.73 4.04
C PRO A 57 -13.83 -1.36 4.74
N HIS A 58 -14.94 -0.64 4.96
CA HIS A 58 -14.95 0.75 5.47
C HIS A 58 -14.27 0.95 6.83
N SER A 59 -14.05 -0.12 7.59
CA SER A 59 -13.44 -0.11 8.92
C SER A 59 -11.91 -0.27 8.89
N HIS A 60 -11.27 -0.37 7.73
CA HIS A 60 -9.85 -0.68 7.59
C HIS A 60 -9.06 0.48 7.03
N LEU A 61 -7.82 0.65 7.50
CA LEU A 61 -7.07 1.91 7.40
C LEU A 61 -7.83 3.06 8.08
N ALA A 62 -7.98 2.93 9.42
CA ALA A 62 -8.74 3.85 10.26
C ALA A 62 -8.08 5.24 10.28
N GLY A 63 -8.48 6.13 9.36
CA GLY A 63 -8.12 7.54 9.37
C GLY A 63 -7.75 8.13 8.02
N ALA A 64 -7.70 9.46 7.97
CA ALA A 64 -7.43 10.24 6.76
C ALA A 64 -6.12 9.80 6.07
N GLU A 65 -5.10 9.38 6.82
CA GLU A 65 -3.82 8.91 6.26
C GLU A 65 -3.26 7.79 7.14
N THR A 66 -3.18 6.58 6.59
CA THR A 66 -2.70 5.38 7.30
C THR A 66 -1.48 4.79 6.60
N GLN A 67 -0.76 5.65 5.88
CA GLN A 67 0.54 5.34 5.29
C GLN A 67 1.62 5.61 6.32
N VAL A 68 2.46 4.60 6.56
CA VAL A 68 3.67 4.78 7.36
C VAL A 68 4.84 4.87 6.39
N GLN A 69 5.45 6.04 6.30
CA GLN A 69 6.62 6.22 5.46
C GLN A 69 7.82 5.47 6.03
N CYS A 70 8.59 4.85 5.14
CA CYS A 70 9.79 4.12 5.50
C CYS A 70 10.86 5.08 6.02
N ALA A 71 11.19 5.00 7.32
CA ALA A 71 12.22 5.83 7.95
C ALA A 71 13.58 5.73 7.23
N GLY A 72 13.95 4.54 6.74
CA GLY A 72 15.17 4.35 5.97
C GLY A 72 15.23 5.21 4.70
N HIS A 73 14.12 5.31 3.97
CA HIS A 73 14.04 6.18 2.78
C HIS A 73 14.03 7.66 3.14
N ILE A 74 13.45 8.04 4.29
CA ILE A 74 13.51 9.41 4.79
C ILE A 74 14.96 9.79 5.14
N PHE A 75 15.67 8.94 5.86
CA PHE A 75 17.07 9.20 6.22
C PHE A 75 17.97 9.20 4.98
N ASP A 76 17.79 8.28 4.04
CA ASP A 76 18.53 8.30 2.77
C ASP A 76 18.29 9.62 2.01
N LEU A 77 17.03 10.08 1.92
CA LEU A 77 16.71 11.35 1.29
C LEU A 77 17.36 12.55 2.00
N ALA A 78 17.33 12.56 3.34
CA ALA A 78 17.91 13.64 4.14
C ALA A 78 19.46 13.68 4.07
N ASN A 79 20.09 12.54 3.79
CA ASN A 79 21.55 12.40 3.71
C ASN A 79 22.09 12.39 2.27
N LYS A 80 21.23 12.46 1.25
CA LYS A 80 21.62 12.67 -0.14
C LYS A 80 22.10 14.11 -0.31
N VAL A 81 23.41 14.30 -0.20
CA VAL A 81 24.14 15.53 -0.56
C VAL A 81 24.18 15.66 -2.08
#